data_AF-Q3S4J2-F1
#
_entry.id   AF-Q3S4J2-F1
#
_cell.length_a   1.000
_cell.length_b   1.000
_cell.length_c   1.000
_cell.angle_alpha   90.00
_cell.angle_beta   90.00
_cell.angle_gamma   90.00
#
_symmetry.space_group_name_H-M   'P 1'
#
loop_
_entity.id
_entity.type
_entity.pdbx_description
1 polymer ?
#
loop_
_entity_poly.entity_id
_entity_poly.type
_entity_poly.pdbx_seq_one_letter_code
_entity_poly.pdbx_strand_id
1 'polypeptide(L)' 'MSWFLIAAATLAAVVSYKLIQRLRFKFPPGPRPKPIVGNLNDIKPVRFRCYYEWAQTYGPIISVWIGSILN' A
#
# COMPACT_ATOMS: atom_id res chain seq x y z
N MET A 1 -4.04 34.97 -1.88
CA MET A 1 -2.78 34.57 -1.22
C MET A 1 -2.88 33.21 -0.53
N SER A 2 -3.91 32.97 0.30
CA SER A 2 -4.13 31.71 1.04
C SER A 2 -4.32 30.45 0.18
N TRP A 3 -5.04 30.54 -0.95
CA TRP A 3 -5.28 29.39 -1.84
C TRP A 3 -4.00 28.76 -2.41
N PHE A 4 -2.99 29.60 -2.72
CA PHE A 4 -1.69 29.11 -3.20
C PHE A 4 -0.95 28.31 -2.14
N LEU A 5 -1.05 28.70 -0.86
CA LEU A 5 -0.46 27.97 0.25
C LEU A 5 -1.14 26.62 0.46
N ILE A 6 -2.47 26.56 0.35
CA ILE A 6 -3.24 25.31 0.46
C ILE A 6 -2.88 24.37 -0.71
N ALA A 7 -2.81 24.90 -1.93
CA ALA A 7 -2.42 24.13 -3.11
C ALA A 7 -0.97 23.59 -2.99
N ALA A 8 -0.04 24.42 -2.51
CA ALA A 8 1.35 23.99 -2.28
C ALA A 8 1.44 22.91 -1.19
N ALA A 9 0.71 23.06 -0.08
CA ALA A 9 0.71 22.10 1.02
C ALA A 9 0.11 20.74 0.62
N THR A 10 -0.99 20.74 -0.13
CA THR A 10 -1.61 19.51 -0.65
C THR A 10 -0.70 18.80 -1.65
N LEU A 11 -0.07 19.54 -2.57
CA LEU A 11 0.92 18.99 -3.50
C LEU A 11 2.10 18.36 -2.75
N ALA A 12 2.66 19.09 -1.78
CA ALA A 12 3.77 18.60 -0.96
C ALA A 12 3.41 17.34 -0.18
N ALA A 13 2.20 17.27 0.40
CA ALA A 13 1.71 16.08 1.08
C ALA A 13 1.60 14.86 0.14
N VAL A 14 1.07 15.06 -1.07
CA VAL A 14 0.95 13.98 -2.08
C VAL A 14 2.33 13.50 -2.54
N VAL A 15 3.26 14.41 -2.80
CA VAL A 15 4.64 14.07 -3.19
C VAL A 15 5.34 13.32 -2.07
N SER A 16 5.24 13.81 -0.83
CA SER A 16 5.82 13.18 0.35
C SER A 16 5.26 11.77 0.56
N TYR A 17 3.94 11.61 0.42
CA TYR A 17 3.28 10.31 0.48
C TYR A 17 3.80 9.35 -0.59
N LYS A 18 3.91 9.79 -1.84
CA LYS A 18 4.46 8.98 -2.94
C LYS A 18 5.92 8.61 -2.71
N LEU A 19 6.72 9.51 -2.13
CA LEU A 19 8.13 9.27 -1.82
C LEU A 19 8.28 8.22 -0.70
N ILE A 20 7.51 8.35 0.38
CA ILE A 20 7.47 7.37 1.47
C ILE A 20 7.03 6.00 0.94
N GLN A 21 6.00 5.98 0.07
CA GLN A 21 5.61 4.75 -0.60
C GLN A 21 6.77 4.17 -1.42
N ARG A 22 7.43 4.97 -2.27
CA ARG A 22 8.61 4.56 -3.07
C ARG A 22 9.72 3.95 -2.21
N LEU A 23 10.05 4.58 -1.09
CA LEU A 23 11.09 4.10 -0.17
C LEU A 23 10.69 2.81 0.55
N ARG A 24 9.40 2.59 0.78
CA ARG A 24 8.86 1.32 1.31
C ARG A 24 8.94 0.15 0.32
N PHE A 25 9.19 0.34 -0.97
CA PHE A 25 9.26 -0.77 -1.95
C PHE A 25 10.56 -1.62 -1.92
N LYS A 26 11.37 -1.55 -0.85
CA LYS A 26 12.41 -2.59 -0.62
C LYS A 26 11.82 -3.92 -0.17
N PHE A 27 10.51 -3.97 0.11
CA PHE A 27 9.81 -5.21 0.42
C PHE A 27 9.56 -6.07 -0.82
N PRO A 28 9.38 -7.40 -0.64
CA PRO A 28 8.96 -8.27 -1.72
C PRO A 28 7.70 -7.75 -2.44
N PRO A 29 7.52 -8.12 -3.73
CA PRO A 29 6.36 -7.69 -4.51
C PRO A 29 5.05 -8.11 -3.85
N GLY A 30 3.99 -7.30 -3.96
CA GLY A 30 2.71 -7.61 -3.34
C GLY A 30 1.61 -6.58 -3.65
N PRO A 31 0.38 -6.86 -3.20
CA PRO A 31 -0.74 -5.93 -3.38
C PRO A 31 -0.46 -4.61 -2.65
N ARG A 32 -0.65 -3.48 -3.34
CA ARG A 32 -0.32 -2.16 -2.78
C ARG A 32 -1.21 -1.86 -1.57
N PRO A 33 -0.65 -1.62 -0.38
CA PRO A 33 -1.44 -1.34 0.81
C PRO A 33 -2.10 0.04 0.73
N LYS A 34 -3.37 0.12 1.13
CA LYS A 34 -4.10 1.38 1.34
C LYS A 34 -3.60 2.06 2.61
N PRO A 35 -3.67 3.40 2.69
CA PRO A 35 -3.29 4.11 3.92
C PRO A 35 -4.17 3.64 5.09
N ILE A 36 -3.56 3.48 6.28
CA ILE A 36 -4.20 3.10 7.57
C ILE A 36 -4.67 1.64 7.64
N VAL A 37 -5.42 1.15 6.65
CA VAL A 37 -6.02 -0.20 6.67
C VAL A 37 -5.15 -1.29 6.04
N GLY A 38 -4.14 -0.94 5.26
CA GLY A 38 -3.32 -1.90 4.53
C GLY A 38 -4.11 -2.58 3.41
N ASN A 39 -4.03 -3.90 3.31
CA ASN A 39 -4.71 -4.75 2.33
C ASN A 39 -5.97 -5.43 2.91
N LEU A 40 -6.42 -5.08 4.12
CA LEU A 40 -7.56 -5.72 4.79
C LEU A 40 -8.80 -5.84 3.90
N ASN A 41 -9.14 -4.77 3.19
CA ASN A 41 -10.31 -4.74 2.31
C ASN A 41 -10.13 -5.53 1.01
N ASP A 42 -8.89 -5.88 0.67
CA ASP A 42 -8.55 -6.64 -0.54
C ASP A 42 -8.46 -8.16 -0.26
N ILE A 43 -8.42 -8.55 1.02
CA ILE A 43 -8.39 -9.96 1.44
C ILE A 43 -9.79 -10.56 1.31
N LYS A 44 -9.91 -11.59 0.46
CA LYS A 44 -11.16 -12.36 0.32
C LYS A 44 -11.42 -13.22 1.58
N PRO A 45 -12.69 -13.57 1.88
CA PRO A 45 -13.03 -14.39 3.05
C PRO A 45 -12.22 -15.68 3.17
N VAL A 46 -11.95 -16.34 2.03
CA VAL A 46 -11.08 -17.53 1.96
C VAL A 46 -9.64 -17.10 1.71
N ARG A 47 -8.90 -16.85 2.82
CA ARG A 47 -7.51 -16.34 2.79
C ARG A 47 -6.55 -17.19 1.97
N PHE A 48 -6.58 -18.51 2.12
CA PHE A 48 -5.70 -19.41 1.35
C PHE A 48 -5.88 -19.26 -0.15
N ARG A 49 -7.13 -19.14 -0.62
CA ARG A 49 -7.40 -18.93 -2.04
C ARG A 49 -6.93 -17.55 -2.50
N CYS A 50 -7.16 -16.52 -1.69
CA CYS A 50 -6.70 -15.16 -1.96
C CYS A 50 -5.17 -15.11 -2.12
N TYR A 51 -4.44 -15.72 -1.18
CA TYR A 51 -2.97 -15.73 -1.21
C TYR A 51 -2.43 -16.59 -2.33
N TYR A 52 -3.10 -17.69 -2.69
CA TYR A 52 -2.74 -18.46 -3.87
C TYR A 52 -2.86 -17.61 -5.15
N GLU A 53 -3.96 -16.87 -5.32
CA GLU A 53 -4.16 -15.97 -6.47
C GLU A 53 -3.13 -14.84 -6.50
N TRP A 54 -2.79 -14.28 -5.34
CA TRP A 54 -1.71 -13.29 -5.23
C TRP A 54 -0.35 -13.87 -5.52
N ALA A 55 -0.06 -15.11 -5.10
CA ALA A 55 1.21 -15.77 -5.40
C ALA A 55 1.38 -16.02 -6.91
N GLN A 56 0.30 -16.31 -7.63
CA GLN A 56 0.31 -16.39 -9.10
C GLN A 56 0.61 -15.03 -9.75
N THR A 57 0.22 -13.93 -9.12
CA THR A 57 0.34 -12.57 -9.69
C THR A 57 1.66 -11.89 -9.33
N TYR A 58 2.11 -12.02 -8.08
CA TYR A 58 3.25 -11.30 -7.51
C TYR A 58 4.47 -12.20 -7.28
N GLY A 59 4.28 -13.53 -7.31
CA GLY A 59 5.34 -14.51 -7.07
C GLY A 59 5.21 -15.22 -5.71
N PRO A 60 6.12 -16.17 -5.42
CA PRO A 60 6.00 -17.06 -4.26
C PRO A 60 6.23 -16.37 -2.90
N ILE A 61 6.85 -15.19 -2.88
CA ILE A 61 7.09 -14.39 -1.69
C ILE A 61 6.39 -13.06 -1.87
N ILE A 62 5.39 -12.79 -1.03
CA ILE A 62 4.58 -11.58 -1.08
C ILE A 62 4.57 -10.86 0.26
N SER A 63 4.44 -9.54 0.22
CA SER A 63 4.22 -8.71 1.41
C SER A 63 2.76 -8.28 1.50
N VAL A 64 2.11 -8.60 2.62
CA VAL A 64 0.69 -8.26 2.83
C VAL A 64 0.53 -7.45 4.11
N TRP A 65 -0.13 -6.30 4.02
CA TRP A 65 -0.41 -5.49 5.20
C TRP A 65 -1.80 -5.79 5.75
N ILE A 66 -1.87 -6.19 7.01
CA ILE A 66 -3.12 -6.41 7.75
C ILE A 66 -3.22 -5.29 8.78
N GLY A 67 -3.90 -4.20 8.43
CA GLY A 67 -3.92 -2.97 9.23
C GLY A 67 -2.53 -2.32 9.26
N SER A 68 -1.96 -2.17 10.45
CA SER A 68 -0.60 -1.64 10.66
C SER A 68 0.49 -2.72 10.66
N ILE A 69 0.12 -4.00 10.60
CA ILE A 69 1.03 -5.14 10.72
C ILE A 69 1.41 -5.63 9.32
N LEU A 70 2.70 -5.80 9.06
CA LEU A 70 3.21 -6.47 7.86
C LEU A 70 3.29 -7.97 8.14
N ASN A 71 2.60 -8.76 7.32
CA ASN A 71 2.62 -10.21 7.32
C ASN A 71 3.49 -10.73 6.17
#